data_AF-A0A6B3PCD9-F1
#
_entry.id   AF-A0A6B3PCD9-F1
#
_cell.length_a   1.000
_cell.length_b   1.000
_cell.length_c   1.000
_cell.angle_alpha   90.00
_cell.angle_beta   90.00
_cell.angle_gamma   90.00
#
_symmetry.space_group_name_H-M   'P 1'
#
loop_
_entity.id
_entity.type
_entity.pdbx_description
1 polymer ?
#
loop_
_entity_poly.entity_id
_entity_poly.type
_entity_poly.pdbx_seq_one_letter_code
_entity_poly.pdbx_strand_id
1 'polypeptide(L)'
;MTQVLYRTSFSDFDEFINWYPEQSEYHYELHNGVVTQMPKPRGQHSQIAGFLMAELSLEIRHSGSPYFIPKECIFKTDNLSGYEPDVIVVNRDFIQNEPRWEKESTLINSQSIKLVIEVVSSNWSDDYPLKLDAYEIMGIKEYWIVDYLGLGGRKFIGYPKQPTFTVNTLENGEYKSTQFKEKQLIQSSIFPELKLTVE
;
A
#
# COMPACT_ATOMS: atom_id res chain seq x y z
N MET A 1 -11.01 5.37 27.68
CA MET A 1 -10.45 4.29 28.52
C MET A 1 -9.40 3.60 27.67
N THR A 2 -8.12 3.76 28.02
CA THR A 2 -7.00 3.19 27.27
C THR A 2 -7.02 1.67 27.45
N GLN A 3 -7.41 0.93 26.41
CA GLN A 3 -7.31 -0.51 26.40
C GLN A 3 -5.81 -0.86 26.37
N VAL A 4 -5.30 -1.40 27.47
CA VAL A 4 -3.91 -1.82 27.58
C VAL A 4 -3.71 -3.01 26.64
N LEU A 5 -2.81 -2.86 25.66
CA LEU A 5 -2.43 -3.87 24.66
C LEU A 5 -1.70 -5.04 25.36
N TYR A 6 -2.42 -6.03 25.87
CA TYR A 6 -1.80 -7.20 26.52
C TYR A 6 -1.34 -8.28 25.54
N ARG A 7 -1.80 -8.26 24.28
CA ARG A 7 -1.43 -9.26 23.27
C ARG A 7 -0.68 -8.56 22.14
N THR A 8 0.64 -8.76 22.12
CA THR A 8 1.56 -8.19 21.12
C THR A 8 1.90 -9.15 19.99
N SER A 9 1.38 -10.39 20.05
CA SER A 9 1.56 -11.37 18.99
C SER A 9 0.36 -12.30 18.80
N PHE A 10 0.17 -12.72 17.55
CA PHE A 10 -0.88 -13.61 17.07
C PHE A 10 -0.29 -14.80 16.31
N SER A 11 -1.01 -15.91 16.34
CA SER A 11 -0.60 -17.15 15.68
C SER A 11 -1.05 -17.19 14.22
N ASP A 12 -2.00 -16.31 13.84
CA ASP A 12 -2.40 -16.08 12.46
C ASP A 12 -3.08 -14.69 12.27
N PHE A 13 -3.30 -14.34 11.02
CA PHE A 13 -3.96 -13.11 10.56
C PHE A 13 -5.43 -13.03 10.99
N ASP A 14 -6.13 -14.16 11.08
CA ASP A 14 -7.55 -14.17 11.46
C ASP A 14 -7.72 -13.80 12.93
N GLU A 15 -6.82 -14.26 13.82
CA GLU A 15 -6.77 -13.81 15.21
C GLU A 15 -6.54 -12.29 15.32
N PHE A 16 -5.65 -11.74 14.48
CA PHE A 16 -5.36 -10.30 14.45
C PHE A 16 -6.59 -9.48 14.04
N ILE A 17 -7.28 -9.86 12.95
CA ILE A 17 -8.48 -9.14 12.51
C ILE A 17 -9.60 -9.24 13.54
N ASN A 18 -9.81 -10.43 14.14
CA ASN A 18 -10.82 -10.59 15.20
C ASN A 18 -10.50 -9.76 16.46
N TRP A 19 -9.23 -9.45 16.69
CA TRP A 19 -8.79 -8.60 17.80
C TRP A 19 -8.85 -7.10 17.47
N TYR A 20 -8.80 -6.73 16.19
CA TYR A 20 -8.63 -5.34 15.75
C TYR A 20 -9.65 -4.41 16.43
N PRO A 21 -9.21 -3.37 17.18
CA PRO A 21 -10.14 -2.58 17.98
C PRO A 21 -11.10 -1.75 17.12
N GLU A 22 -12.41 -1.93 17.28
CA GLU A 22 -13.45 -1.18 16.55
C GLU A 22 -13.38 0.35 16.79
N GLN A 23 -12.86 0.77 17.95
CA GLN A 23 -12.71 2.17 18.33
C GLN A 23 -11.27 2.43 18.80
N SER A 24 -10.40 2.74 17.85
CA SER A 24 -9.02 3.12 18.13
C SER A 24 -8.65 4.48 17.54
N GLU A 25 -7.78 5.20 18.23
CA GLU A 25 -7.12 6.39 17.67
C GLU A 25 -5.91 6.03 16.79
N TYR A 26 -5.51 4.76 16.81
CA TYR A 26 -4.35 4.24 16.09
C TYR A 26 -4.75 3.16 15.10
N HIS A 27 -3.93 3.04 14.08
CA HIS A 27 -3.99 1.96 13.11
C HIS A 27 -3.00 0.88 13.52
N TYR A 28 -3.25 -0.37 13.11
CA TYR A 28 -2.38 -1.50 13.43
C TYR A 28 -2.13 -2.34 12.19
N GLU A 29 -0.93 -2.89 12.10
CA GLU A 29 -0.55 -3.89 11.10
C GLU A 29 -0.07 -5.15 11.81
N LEU A 30 -0.08 -6.27 11.10
CA LEU A 30 0.51 -7.53 11.56
C LEU A 30 1.79 -7.80 10.77
N HIS A 31 2.92 -7.87 11.48
CA HIS A 31 4.24 -8.07 10.90
C HIS A 31 4.81 -9.38 11.44
N ASN A 32 4.79 -10.47 10.67
CA ASN A 32 5.28 -11.78 11.09
C ASN A 32 4.75 -12.23 12.47
N GLY A 33 3.44 -12.03 12.69
CA GLY A 33 2.73 -12.39 13.90
C GLY A 33 2.85 -11.35 15.00
N VAL A 34 3.57 -10.24 14.81
CA VAL A 34 3.71 -9.15 15.78
C VAL A 34 2.78 -8.02 15.42
N VAL A 35 2.00 -7.53 16.39
CA VAL A 35 1.14 -6.36 16.21
C VAL A 35 1.99 -5.09 16.25
N THR A 36 1.99 -4.34 15.15
CA THR A 36 2.69 -3.08 15.02
C THR A 36 1.68 -1.95 15.00
N GLN A 37 1.78 -1.02 15.95
CA GLN A 37 0.98 0.19 15.95
C GLN A 37 1.57 1.21 14.97
N MET A 38 0.74 1.70 14.05
CA MET A 38 1.15 2.70 13.07
C MET A 38 1.00 4.12 13.63
N PRO A 39 2.06 4.94 13.61
CA PRO A 39 1.98 6.31 14.05
C PRO A 39 1.13 7.14 13.09
N LYS A 40 0.48 8.18 13.60
CA LYS A 40 -0.23 9.14 12.75
C LYS A 40 0.71 9.70 11.68
N PRO A 41 0.34 9.67 10.39
CA PRO A 41 1.18 10.21 9.33
C PRO A 41 1.48 11.70 9.52
N ARG A 42 2.66 12.13 9.03
CA ARG A 42 3.02 13.55 8.99
C ARG A 42 2.20 14.27 7.93
N GLY A 43 1.97 15.58 8.11
CA GLY A 43 1.11 16.36 7.20
C GLY A 43 1.48 16.26 5.71
N GLN A 44 2.77 16.30 5.37
CA GLN A 44 3.22 16.16 3.97
C GLN A 44 2.95 14.76 3.39
N HIS A 45 3.11 13.71 4.21
CA HIS A 45 2.79 12.34 3.83
C HIS A 45 1.29 12.19 3.53
N SER A 46 0.44 12.70 4.44
CA SER A 46 -1.01 12.73 4.24
C SER A 46 -1.42 13.54 3.00
N GLN A 47 -0.74 14.65 2.72
CA GLN A 47 -1.01 15.46 1.54
C GLN A 47 -0.69 14.70 0.23
N ILE A 48 0.43 13.98 0.19
CA ILE A 48 0.83 13.18 -0.97
C ILE A 48 -0.14 12.02 -1.20
N ALA A 49 -0.44 11.24 -0.15
CA ALA A 49 -1.41 10.15 -0.25
C ALA A 49 -2.78 10.67 -0.72
N GLY A 50 -3.29 11.74 -0.12
CA GLY A 50 -4.56 12.36 -0.51
C GLY A 50 -4.58 12.89 -1.94
N PHE A 51 -3.47 13.47 -2.42
CA PHE A 51 -3.31 13.89 -3.81
C PHE A 51 -3.39 12.69 -4.77
N LEU A 52 -2.63 11.62 -4.49
CA LEU A 52 -2.64 10.40 -5.31
C LEU A 52 -4.03 9.77 -5.34
N MET A 53 -4.72 9.69 -4.19
CA MET A 53 -6.10 9.21 -4.15
C MET A 53 -7.03 10.02 -5.06
N ALA A 54 -6.89 11.36 -5.08
CA ALA A 54 -7.72 12.22 -5.90
C ALA A 54 -7.48 12.02 -7.41
N GLU A 55 -6.22 12.00 -7.82
CA GLU A 55 -5.81 11.80 -9.22
C GLU A 55 -6.23 10.41 -9.73
N LEU A 56 -5.98 9.37 -8.95
CA LEU A 56 -6.40 8.01 -9.30
C LEU A 56 -7.92 7.87 -9.33
N SER A 57 -8.65 8.54 -8.43
CA SER A 57 -10.11 8.55 -8.45
C SER A 57 -10.68 9.26 -9.69
N LEU A 58 -9.99 10.28 -10.20
CA LEU A 58 -10.34 10.92 -11.47
C LEU A 58 -10.10 9.96 -12.64
N GLU A 59 -8.95 9.30 -12.68
CA GLU A 59 -8.60 8.38 -13.76
C GLU A 59 -9.47 7.12 -13.78
N ILE A 60 -9.82 6.56 -12.61
CA ILE A 60 -10.78 5.46 -12.49
C ILE A 60 -12.13 5.85 -13.10
N ARG A 61 -12.60 7.08 -12.82
CA ARG A 61 -13.86 7.59 -13.39
C ARG A 61 -13.75 7.84 -14.89
N HIS A 62 -12.64 8.41 -15.35
CA HIS A 62 -12.40 8.71 -16.75
C HIS A 62 -12.34 7.43 -17.61
N SER A 63 -11.60 6.42 -17.14
CA SER A 63 -11.48 5.12 -17.82
C SER A 63 -12.73 4.25 -17.75
N GLY A 64 -13.68 4.56 -16.84
CA GLY A 64 -14.85 3.71 -16.58
C GLY A 64 -14.49 2.36 -15.94
N SER A 65 -13.28 2.24 -15.38
CA SER A 65 -12.81 0.99 -14.77
C SER A 65 -13.68 0.61 -13.56
N PRO A 66 -13.91 -0.70 -13.31
CA PRO A 66 -14.67 -1.16 -12.15
C PRO A 66 -13.86 -1.08 -10.85
N TYR A 67 -13.02 -0.06 -10.71
CA TYR A 67 -12.13 0.10 -9.57
C TYR A 67 -12.68 1.12 -8.58
N PHE A 68 -12.16 1.10 -7.36
CA PHE A 68 -12.40 2.12 -6.36
C PHE A 68 -11.24 2.17 -5.36
N ILE A 69 -11.20 3.22 -4.56
CA ILE A 69 -10.21 3.42 -3.50
C ILE A 69 -10.99 3.50 -2.18
N PRO A 70 -10.86 2.53 -1.26
CA PRO A 70 -11.45 2.64 0.06
C PRO A 70 -10.78 3.75 0.87
N LYS A 71 -11.49 4.22 1.90
CA LYS A 71 -10.93 5.18 2.86
C LYS A 71 -9.79 4.54 3.66
N GLU A 72 -10.03 3.34 4.17
CA GLU A 72 -9.15 2.54 5.03
C GLU A 72 -9.39 1.06 4.69
N CYS A 73 -8.33 0.27 4.64
CA CYS A 73 -8.41 -1.15 4.29
C CYS A 73 -7.14 -1.88 4.71
N ILE A 74 -7.31 -3.05 5.33
CA ILE A 74 -6.19 -3.96 5.61
C ILE A 74 -6.21 -5.07 4.57
N PHE A 75 -5.05 -5.54 4.13
CA PHE A 75 -4.98 -6.74 3.32
C PHE A 75 -3.97 -7.74 3.86
N LYS A 76 -4.33 -9.03 3.73
CA LYS A 76 -3.50 -10.16 4.11
C LYS A 76 -2.46 -10.43 3.04
N THR A 77 -1.19 -10.51 3.42
CA THR A 77 -0.11 -10.97 2.53
C THR A 77 0.27 -12.43 2.77
N ASP A 78 0.28 -12.86 4.03
CA ASP A 78 0.48 -14.25 4.42
C ASP A 78 -0.26 -14.58 5.73
N ASN A 79 -0.08 -15.79 6.28
CA ASN A 79 -0.80 -16.20 7.49
C ASN A 79 -0.42 -15.40 8.74
N LEU A 80 0.72 -14.74 8.77
CA LEU A 80 1.26 -13.98 9.89
C LEU A 80 1.45 -12.50 9.56
N SER A 81 1.02 -12.03 8.39
CA SER A 81 1.26 -10.66 7.95
C SER A 81 0.06 -10.04 7.24
N GLY A 82 -0.16 -8.76 7.51
CA GLY A 82 -1.11 -7.93 6.78
C GLY A 82 -0.94 -6.46 7.10
N TYR A 83 -1.20 -5.64 6.09
CA TYR A 83 -0.76 -4.24 6.04
C TYR A 83 -1.93 -3.31 5.71
N GLU A 84 -1.84 -2.08 6.17
CA GLU A 84 -2.74 -0.99 5.81
C GLU A 84 -1.95 0.02 4.96
N PRO A 85 -2.11 0.00 3.62
CA PRO A 85 -1.32 0.84 2.75
C PRO A 85 -1.83 2.28 2.76
N ASP A 86 -0.97 3.24 2.38
CA ASP A 86 -1.38 4.64 2.24
C ASP A 86 -2.46 4.84 1.18
N VAL A 87 -2.35 4.13 0.05
CA VAL A 87 -3.39 4.10 -0.99
C VAL A 87 -3.46 2.70 -1.58
N ILE A 88 -4.69 2.22 -1.78
CA ILE A 88 -4.96 0.96 -2.47
C ILE A 88 -6.07 1.16 -3.51
N VAL A 89 -5.88 0.61 -4.70
CA VAL A 89 -6.91 0.52 -5.73
C VAL A 89 -7.45 -0.90 -5.76
N VAL A 90 -8.76 -1.01 -5.56
CA VAL A 90 -9.47 -2.26 -5.40
C VAL A 90 -10.39 -2.50 -6.59
N ASN A 91 -10.47 -3.75 -7.07
CA ASN A 91 -11.36 -4.16 -8.14
C ASN A 91 -12.72 -4.60 -7.59
N ARG A 92 -13.76 -3.82 -7.89
CA ARG A 92 -15.13 -4.06 -7.42
C ARG A 92 -15.67 -5.43 -7.83
N ASP A 93 -15.28 -5.93 -9.01
CA ASP A 93 -15.79 -7.20 -9.53
C ASP A 93 -15.41 -8.41 -8.66
N PHE A 94 -14.33 -8.30 -7.87
CA PHE A 94 -13.84 -9.37 -7.00
C PHE A 94 -14.26 -9.20 -5.53
N ILE A 95 -14.87 -8.07 -5.16
CA ILE A 95 -15.28 -7.81 -3.77
C ILE A 95 -16.27 -8.84 -3.24
N GLN A 96 -17.16 -9.37 -4.08
CA GLN A 96 -18.08 -10.43 -3.68
C GLN A 96 -17.38 -11.72 -3.23
N ASN A 97 -16.11 -11.91 -3.59
CA ASN A 97 -15.29 -13.06 -3.20
C ASN A 97 -14.47 -12.78 -1.92
N GLU A 98 -14.55 -11.58 -1.36
CA GLU A 98 -13.84 -11.19 -0.14
C GLU A 98 -14.70 -11.49 1.09
N PRO A 99 -14.38 -12.52 1.89
CA PRO A 99 -15.25 -12.97 2.97
C PRO A 99 -15.33 -11.97 4.14
N ARG A 100 -14.35 -11.06 4.23
CA ARG A 100 -14.19 -10.10 5.32
C ARG A 100 -14.54 -8.66 4.93
N TRP A 101 -14.78 -8.38 3.65
CA TRP A 101 -14.93 -7.02 3.15
C TRP A 101 -16.08 -6.25 3.81
N GLU A 102 -17.29 -6.84 3.82
CA GLU A 102 -18.50 -6.14 4.26
C GLU A 102 -18.44 -5.68 5.72
N LYS A 103 -17.77 -6.44 6.59
CA LYS A 103 -17.72 -6.17 8.03
C LYS A 103 -16.43 -5.49 8.48
N GLU A 104 -15.31 -5.80 7.84
CA GLU A 104 -13.98 -5.53 8.38
C GLU A 104 -13.10 -4.72 7.41
N SER A 105 -13.62 -4.31 6.24
CA SER A 105 -12.83 -3.61 5.19
C SER A 105 -11.50 -4.32 4.89
N THR A 106 -11.52 -5.65 4.90
CA THR A 106 -10.31 -6.48 4.83
C THR A 106 -10.30 -7.32 3.56
N LEU A 107 -9.16 -7.31 2.86
CA LEU A 107 -8.92 -8.08 1.63
C LEU A 107 -8.00 -9.26 1.89
N ILE A 108 -8.32 -10.40 1.30
CA ILE A 108 -7.51 -11.63 1.36
C ILE A 108 -7.06 -12.04 -0.03
N ASN A 109 -7.87 -11.84 -1.07
CA ASN A 109 -7.53 -12.30 -2.41
C ASN A 109 -6.78 -11.21 -3.19
N SER A 110 -5.63 -11.57 -3.76
CA SER A 110 -4.85 -10.65 -4.59
C SER A 110 -5.58 -10.17 -5.85
N GLN A 111 -6.57 -10.91 -6.36
CA GLN A 111 -7.39 -10.50 -7.50
C GLN A 111 -8.20 -9.22 -7.24
N SER A 112 -8.53 -8.96 -5.97
CA SER A 112 -9.21 -7.76 -5.53
C SER A 112 -8.29 -6.54 -5.54
N ILE A 113 -6.97 -6.73 -5.52
CA ILE A 113 -5.99 -5.66 -5.42
C ILE A 113 -5.40 -5.37 -6.81
N LYS A 114 -5.53 -4.12 -7.27
CA LYS A 114 -4.91 -3.67 -8.53
C LYS A 114 -3.58 -2.98 -8.29
N LEU A 115 -3.58 -2.03 -7.37
CA LEU A 115 -2.42 -1.17 -7.09
C LEU A 115 -2.33 -0.96 -5.59
N VAL A 116 -1.12 -1.07 -5.04
CA VAL A 116 -0.76 -0.61 -3.70
C VAL A 116 0.24 0.52 -3.82
N ILE A 117 0.14 1.53 -2.97
CA ILE A 117 1.05 2.67 -2.91
C ILE A 117 1.47 2.87 -1.46
N GLU A 118 2.78 3.03 -1.25
CA GLU A 118 3.35 3.43 0.03
C GLU A 118 4.11 4.75 -0.15
N VAL A 119 3.85 5.71 0.73
CA VAL A 119 4.58 6.97 0.79
C VAL A 119 5.71 6.79 1.79
N VAL A 120 6.95 6.97 1.35
CA VAL A 120 8.09 6.66 2.22
C VAL A 120 8.16 7.66 3.36
N SER A 121 8.22 7.13 4.58
CA SER A 121 8.45 7.90 5.79
C SER A 121 9.87 7.62 6.35
N SER A 122 10.14 7.96 7.61
CA SER A 122 11.43 7.69 8.24
C SER A 122 11.82 6.21 8.26
N ASN A 123 10.86 5.27 8.14
CA ASN A 123 11.11 3.83 8.14
C ASN A 123 11.16 3.20 6.74
N TRP A 124 11.89 3.84 5.83
CA TRP A 124 12.00 3.41 4.42
C TRP A 124 12.45 1.95 4.20
N SER A 125 13.07 1.31 5.21
CA SER A 125 13.48 -0.08 5.14
C SER A 125 12.32 -1.08 5.17
N ASP A 126 11.09 -0.64 5.47
CA ASP A 126 9.93 -1.53 5.38
C ASP A 126 9.38 -1.52 3.95
N ASP A 127 9.24 -0.32 3.37
CA ASP A 127 8.62 -0.13 2.05
C ASP A 127 9.44 -0.75 0.91
N TYR A 128 10.77 -0.56 0.94
CA TYR A 128 11.63 -0.99 -0.18
C TYR A 128 11.96 -2.49 -0.20
N PRO A 129 12.44 -3.13 0.88
CA PRO A 129 12.75 -4.56 0.86
C PRO A 129 11.63 -5.46 1.40
N LEU A 130 10.95 -5.12 2.50
CA LEU A 130 10.04 -6.07 3.16
C LEU A 130 8.69 -6.16 2.43
N LYS A 131 8.06 -5.02 2.16
CA LYS A 131 6.76 -4.98 1.48
C LYS A 131 6.85 -5.36 0.00
N LEU A 132 7.96 -5.02 -0.67
CA LEU A 132 8.21 -5.38 -2.07
C LEU A 132 8.10 -6.90 -2.30
N ASP A 133 8.85 -7.70 -1.54
CA ASP A 133 8.84 -9.17 -1.67
C ASP A 133 7.45 -9.75 -1.35
N ALA A 134 6.80 -9.25 -0.29
CA ALA A 134 5.47 -9.72 0.10
C ALA A 134 4.42 -9.45 -0.99
N TYR A 135 4.43 -8.26 -1.59
CA TYR A 135 3.46 -7.87 -2.62
C TYR A 135 3.73 -8.58 -3.96
N GLU A 136 4.99 -8.89 -4.26
CA GLU A 136 5.40 -9.69 -5.41
C GLU A 136 4.86 -11.12 -5.29
N ILE A 137 5.12 -11.78 -4.16
CA ILE A 137 4.65 -13.14 -3.87
C ILE A 137 3.13 -13.21 -3.92
N MET A 138 2.45 -12.18 -3.40
CA MET A 138 1.00 -12.07 -3.46
C MET A 138 0.46 -11.90 -4.89
N GLY A 139 1.30 -11.43 -5.83
CA GLY A 139 0.96 -11.25 -7.22
C GLY A 139 0.21 -9.94 -7.50
N ILE A 140 0.45 -8.90 -6.71
CA ILE A 140 -0.16 -7.58 -6.93
C ILE A 140 0.42 -6.97 -8.21
N LYS A 141 -0.44 -6.54 -9.14
CA LYS A 141 -0.01 -6.13 -10.50
C LYS A 141 0.95 -4.94 -10.49
N GLU A 142 0.67 -3.92 -9.70
CA GLU A 142 1.59 -2.80 -9.49
C GLU A 142 1.73 -2.43 -8.03
N TYR A 143 2.95 -2.07 -7.65
CA TYR A 143 3.28 -1.51 -6.35
C TYR A 143 4.11 -0.24 -6.52
N TRP A 144 3.62 0.88 -6.00
CA TRP A 144 4.31 2.16 -6.09
C TRP A 144 4.95 2.56 -4.76
N ILE A 145 6.17 3.07 -4.83
CA ILE A 145 6.91 3.63 -3.69
C ILE A 145 7.18 5.09 -3.97
N VAL A 146 6.63 5.97 -3.14
CA VAL A 146 6.72 7.44 -3.31
C VAL A 146 7.70 8.00 -2.30
N ASP A 147 8.97 8.09 -2.69
CA ASP A 147 10.04 8.62 -1.85
C ASP A 147 10.30 10.09 -2.11
N TYR A 148 9.43 10.93 -1.55
CA TYR A 148 9.44 12.38 -1.77
C TYR A 148 10.60 13.12 -1.08
N LEU A 149 11.31 12.48 -0.15
CA LEU A 149 12.47 13.03 0.56
C LEU A 149 13.81 12.43 0.10
N GLY A 150 13.78 11.39 -0.74
CA GLY A 150 14.98 10.64 -1.14
C GLY A 150 15.65 9.92 0.04
N LEU A 151 14.85 9.29 0.92
CA LEU A 151 15.36 8.61 2.12
C LEU A 151 15.89 7.20 1.83
N GLY A 152 15.34 6.54 0.82
CA GLY A 152 15.63 5.17 0.42
C GLY A 152 17.12 4.88 0.28
N GLY A 153 17.51 3.64 0.51
CA GLY A 153 18.91 3.20 0.37
C GLY A 153 19.45 3.50 -1.03
N ARG A 154 20.77 3.74 -1.16
CA ARG A 154 21.40 4.04 -2.47
C ARG A 154 21.17 2.94 -3.51
N LYS A 155 21.01 1.68 -3.08
CA LYS A 155 20.65 0.57 -3.97
C LYS A 155 19.25 0.70 -4.59
N PHE A 156 18.36 1.44 -3.94
CA PHE A 156 16.96 1.59 -4.34
C PHE A 156 16.71 2.89 -5.10
N ILE A 157 17.33 4.00 -4.71
CA ILE A 157 17.05 5.32 -5.33
C ILE A 157 18.28 5.94 -6.04
N GLY A 158 19.43 5.27 -5.97
CA GLY A 158 20.68 5.71 -6.59
C GLY A 158 21.47 6.73 -5.74
N TYR A 159 22.42 7.40 -6.41
CA TYR A 159 23.22 8.49 -5.85
C TYR A 159 23.50 9.57 -6.92
N PRO A 160 23.41 10.87 -6.60
CA PRO A 160 22.98 11.44 -5.31
C PRO A 160 21.54 11.04 -4.98
N LYS A 161 21.24 10.96 -3.67
CA LYS A 161 19.87 10.65 -3.23
C LYS A 161 18.99 11.87 -3.51
N GLN A 162 17.83 11.63 -4.11
CA GLN A 162 16.87 12.66 -4.46
C GLN A 162 15.45 12.07 -4.49
N PRO A 163 14.39 12.91 -4.50
CA PRO A 163 13.01 12.44 -4.60
C PRO A 163 12.86 11.48 -5.77
N THR A 164 12.26 10.32 -5.50
CA THR A 164 12.17 9.22 -6.46
C THR A 164 10.82 8.56 -6.34
N PHE A 165 10.16 8.36 -7.48
CA PHE A 165 8.95 7.58 -7.59
C PHE A 165 9.30 6.25 -8.24
N THR A 166 9.03 5.14 -7.56
CA THR A 166 9.31 3.80 -8.09
C THR A 166 8.01 3.11 -8.42
N VAL A 167 7.85 2.66 -9.66
CA VAL A 167 6.77 1.77 -10.08
C VAL A 167 7.33 0.37 -10.23
N ASN A 168 6.85 -0.56 -9.41
CA ASN A 168 7.13 -1.99 -9.55
C ASN A 168 5.97 -2.63 -10.31
N THR A 169 6.24 -3.14 -11.51
CA THR A 169 5.23 -3.81 -12.35
C THR A 169 5.48 -5.31 -12.36
N LEU A 170 4.48 -6.11 -12.02
CA LEU A 170 4.62 -7.57 -11.98
C LEU A 170 4.63 -8.12 -13.41
N GLU A 171 5.75 -8.73 -13.80
CA GLU A 171 5.94 -9.33 -15.12
C GLU A 171 6.50 -10.74 -14.97
N ASN A 172 5.78 -11.74 -15.48
CA ASN A 172 6.20 -13.15 -15.42
C ASN A 172 6.51 -13.67 -14.00
N GLY A 173 5.82 -13.12 -12.98
CA GLY A 173 5.97 -13.53 -11.58
C GLY A 173 7.02 -12.76 -10.78
N GLU A 174 7.70 -11.79 -11.39
CA GLU A 174 8.71 -10.95 -10.72
C GLU A 174 8.43 -9.46 -10.99
N TYR A 175 8.73 -8.61 -10.03
CA TYR A 175 8.61 -7.17 -10.19
C TYR A 175 9.76 -6.61 -11.02
N LYS A 176 9.39 -5.81 -12.02
CA LYS A 176 10.31 -4.90 -12.69
C LYS A 176 10.11 -3.49 -12.14
N SER A 177 11.13 -3.01 -11.44
CA SER A 177 11.17 -1.66 -10.89
C SER A 177 11.60 -0.64 -11.94
N THR A 178 10.79 0.39 -12.15
CA THR A 178 11.13 1.57 -12.96
C THR A 178 11.10 2.81 -12.08
N GLN A 179 12.16 3.61 -12.14
CA GLN A 179 12.29 4.84 -11.35
C GLN A 179 12.03 6.06 -12.20
N PHE A 180 11.27 6.99 -11.63
CA PHE A 180 10.98 8.30 -12.19
C PHE A 180 11.48 9.36 -11.22
N LYS A 181 12.02 10.44 -11.79
CA LYS A 181 12.62 11.58 -11.08
C LYS A 181 12.22 12.86 -11.79
N GLU A 182 12.13 13.95 -11.03
CA GLU A 182 11.84 15.30 -11.57
C GLU A 182 10.58 15.29 -12.45
N LYS A 183 10.68 15.79 -13.69
CA LYS A 183 9.59 15.95 -14.65
C LYS A 183 9.33 14.72 -15.52
N GLN A 184 9.94 13.58 -15.18
CA GLN A 184 9.66 12.34 -15.90
C GLN A 184 8.21 11.92 -15.65
N LEU A 185 7.48 11.67 -16.74
CA LEU A 185 6.11 11.16 -16.65
C LEU A 185 6.14 9.74 -16.09
N ILE A 186 5.40 9.55 -15.00
CA ILE A 186 5.21 8.25 -14.35
C ILE A 186 4.36 7.38 -15.28
N GLN A 187 4.83 6.18 -15.56
CA GLN A 187 4.15 5.23 -16.43
C GLN A 187 3.51 4.12 -15.59
N SER A 188 2.19 3.97 -15.72
CA SER A 188 1.43 2.88 -15.12
C SER A 188 0.80 2.00 -16.21
N SER A 189 0.93 0.68 -16.05
CA SER A 189 0.20 -0.31 -16.85
C SER A 189 -1.26 -0.48 -16.44
N ILE A 190 -1.65 0.00 -15.26
CA ILE A 190 -3.05 0.03 -14.78
C ILE A 190 -3.75 1.30 -15.24
N PHE A 191 -3.03 2.43 -15.26
CA PHE A 191 -3.55 3.74 -15.66
C PHE A 191 -2.67 4.39 -16.74
N PRO A 192 -2.74 3.92 -18.00
CA PRO A 192 -1.84 4.39 -19.08
C PRO A 192 -1.97 5.87 -19.44
N GLU A 193 -3.14 6.46 -19.18
CA GLU A 193 -3.44 7.87 -19.48
C GLU A 193 -3.13 8.82 -18.31
N LEU A 194 -2.66 8.27 -17.18
CA LEU A 194 -2.30 9.05 -16.00
C LEU A 194 -1.09 9.94 -16.31
N LYS A 195 -1.21 11.23 -16.00
CA LYS A 195 -0.15 12.24 -16.25
C LYS A 195 0.34 12.82 -14.93
N LEU A 196 1.21 12.08 -14.27
CA LEU A 196 1.89 12.51 -13.04
C LEU A 196 3.41 12.58 -13.24
N THR A 197 4.03 13.48 -12.50
CA THR A 197 5.50 13.60 -12.36
C THR A 197 5.87 13.51 -10.87
N VAL A 198 7.16 13.55 -10.57
CA VAL A 198 7.64 13.52 -9.17
C VAL A 198 7.51 14.89 -8.49
N GLU A 199 7.60 15.97 -9.27
CA GLU A 199 7.38 17.35 -8.81
C GLU A 199 5.92 17.65 -8.45
#